data_AF-A0A009P9B6-F1
#
_entry.id   AF-A0A009P9B6-F1
#
_cell.length_a   1.000
_cell.length_b   1.000
_cell.length_c   1.000
_cell.angle_alpha   90.00
_cell.angle_beta   90.00
_cell.angle_gamma   90.00
#
_symmetry.space_group_name_H-M   'P 1'
#
loop_
_entity.id
_entity.type
_entity.pdbx_description
1 polymer ?
#
loop_
_entity_poly.entity_id
_entity_poly.type
_entity_poly.pdbx_seq_one_letter_code
_entity_poly.pdbx_strand_id
1 'polypeptide(L)'
;MDNYKIKVNDEAESKEAQELFFELGYSWLCCGKYYNRIGNYTFITAYPDEMLLRMGWGGDTDKELTLPQLRDLVVLKRNDVKDANHTYIGGGMAYKTCEDICYLWSRTGWEYKGIAHNLVPIQKHLESATGRFDENGEHHLTFSKGAEEKDPALISGADAELVEQAKKFITSDHLNRFEAAEAHLEGHPVQFMLANGDFIDITSDTTLGIFEKDGGYSFRLKPQTIKLELELPKPFEPKLGDLYWFISPFYSTGYDHCTFTNDSADKLHVQYGAYRSEDDVKKAVDQLRKIRGAS
;
A
#
# COMPACT_ATOMS: atom_id res chain seq x y z
N MET A 1 14.60 19.56 -20.40
CA MET A 1 15.15 18.91 -19.20
C MET A 1 15.52 17.49 -19.61
N ASP A 2 16.53 16.88 -18.99
CA ASP A 2 16.85 15.49 -19.30
C ASP A 2 15.75 14.57 -18.76
N ASN A 3 15.40 13.53 -19.52
CA ASN A 3 14.60 12.44 -18.97
C ASN A 3 15.41 11.72 -17.90
N TYR A 4 14.78 11.42 -16.77
CA TYR A 4 15.45 10.72 -15.67
C TYR A 4 15.06 9.25 -15.69
N LYS A 5 16.02 8.39 -15.41
CA LYS A 5 15.84 6.95 -15.23
C LYS A 5 16.41 6.54 -13.89
N ILE A 6 15.64 5.87 -13.05
CA ILE A 6 16.15 5.33 -11.78
C ILE A 6 16.03 3.81 -11.82
N LYS A 7 17.12 3.14 -11.48
CA LYS A 7 17.11 1.70 -11.21
C LYS A 7 16.68 1.45 -9.78
N VAL A 8 15.77 0.52 -9.58
CA VAL A 8 15.27 0.14 -8.25
C VAL A 8 15.36 -1.37 -8.12
N ASN A 9 15.85 -1.83 -6.97
CA ASN A 9 16.21 -3.24 -6.75
C ASN A 9 15.10 -4.01 -6.00
N ASP A 10 14.28 -3.30 -5.23
CA ASP A 10 13.18 -3.87 -4.48
C ASP A 10 11.95 -2.94 -4.45
N GLU A 11 10.88 -3.44 -3.85
CA GLU A 11 9.60 -2.74 -3.76
C GLU A 11 9.68 -1.50 -2.83
N ALA A 12 10.57 -1.51 -1.84
CA ALA A 12 10.73 -0.38 -0.93
C ALA A 12 11.45 0.79 -1.62
N GLU A 13 12.54 0.52 -2.34
CA GLU A 13 13.22 1.50 -3.19
C GLU A 13 12.29 2.03 -4.30
N SER A 14 11.46 1.15 -4.88
CA SER A 14 10.46 1.57 -5.87
C SER A 14 9.42 2.50 -5.29
N LYS A 15 8.88 2.16 -4.12
CA LYS A 15 7.88 2.98 -3.43
C LYS A 15 8.44 4.36 -3.10
N GLU A 16 9.64 4.39 -2.52
CA GLU A 16 10.31 5.64 -2.20
C GLU A 16 10.58 6.50 -3.44
N ALA A 17 11.10 5.90 -4.51
CA ALA A 17 11.34 6.63 -5.76
C ALA A 17 10.06 7.27 -6.32
N GLN A 18 8.93 6.55 -6.26
CA GLN A 18 7.63 7.08 -6.70
C GLN A 18 7.17 8.26 -5.85
N GLU A 19 7.25 8.14 -4.53
CA GLU A 19 6.88 9.22 -3.59
C GLU A 19 7.71 10.48 -3.85
N LEU A 20 9.03 10.33 -4.02
CA LEU A 20 9.93 11.43 -4.35
C LEU A 20 9.57 12.09 -5.70
N PHE A 21 9.22 11.29 -6.72
CA PHE A 21 8.76 11.84 -8.00
C PHE A 21 7.42 12.58 -7.88
N PHE A 22 6.50 12.10 -7.04
CA PHE A 22 5.22 12.79 -6.78
C PHE A 22 5.41 14.14 -6.09
N GLU A 23 6.42 14.26 -5.22
CA GLU A 23 6.84 15.53 -4.61
C GLU A 23 7.42 16.49 -5.65
N LEU A 24 8.16 15.98 -6.64
CA LEU A 24 8.64 16.76 -7.78
C LEU A 24 7.52 17.21 -8.74
N GLY A 25 6.31 16.68 -8.58
CA GLY A 25 5.14 17.02 -9.38
C GLY A 25 4.81 16.02 -10.50
N TYR A 26 5.55 14.91 -10.60
CA TYR A 26 5.25 13.86 -11.57
C TYR A 26 4.03 13.04 -11.14
N SER A 27 3.45 12.33 -12.11
CA SER A 27 2.35 11.41 -11.86
C SER A 27 2.32 10.28 -12.89
N TRP A 28 1.57 9.22 -12.62
CA TRP A 28 1.34 8.14 -13.57
C TRP A 28 0.31 8.51 -14.63
N LEU A 29 0.57 8.12 -15.87
CA LEU A 29 -0.40 8.22 -16.95
C LEU A 29 -1.63 7.38 -16.56
N CYS A 30 -2.79 8.02 -16.42
CA CYS A 30 -4.08 7.45 -15.99
C CYS A 30 -4.23 7.10 -14.50
N CYS A 31 -3.16 6.99 -13.72
CA CYS A 31 -3.22 6.59 -12.30
C CYS A 31 -2.78 7.69 -11.32
N GLY A 32 -2.47 8.91 -11.78
CA GLY A 32 -2.18 10.03 -10.87
C GLY A 32 -1.03 9.74 -9.89
N LYS A 33 -1.21 10.10 -8.61
CA LYS A 33 -0.20 9.90 -7.54
C LYS A 33 -0.42 8.60 -6.74
N TYR A 34 -1.12 7.62 -7.30
CA TYR A 34 -1.25 6.32 -6.65
C TYR A 34 0.05 5.53 -6.78
N TYR A 35 0.43 4.86 -5.69
CA TYR A 35 1.55 3.92 -5.71
C TYR A 35 1.24 2.75 -6.65
N ASN A 36 2.16 2.47 -7.56
CA ASN A 36 2.10 1.34 -8.47
C ASN A 36 3.16 0.31 -8.10
N ARG A 37 2.76 -0.94 -7.99
CA ARG A 37 3.68 -2.04 -7.69
C ARG A 37 4.64 -2.26 -8.86
N ILE A 38 5.92 -2.41 -8.59
CA ILE A 38 6.92 -2.53 -9.67
C ILE A 38 6.90 -3.87 -10.41
N GLY A 39 6.46 -4.94 -9.76
CA GLY A 39 6.36 -6.26 -10.39
C GLY A 39 7.72 -6.75 -10.93
N ASN A 40 7.79 -7.02 -12.24
CA ASN A 40 9.00 -7.51 -12.92
C ASN A 40 9.86 -6.40 -13.54
N TYR A 41 9.49 -5.14 -13.35
CA TYR A 41 10.26 -4.01 -13.89
C TYR A 41 11.45 -3.68 -13.00
N THR A 42 12.49 -3.11 -13.59
CA THR A 42 13.74 -2.76 -12.88
C THR A 42 14.03 -1.27 -12.91
N PHE A 43 13.23 -0.49 -13.65
CA PHE A 43 13.44 0.94 -13.84
C PHE A 43 12.13 1.71 -13.79
N ILE A 44 12.21 2.93 -13.26
CA ILE A 44 11.19 3.97 -13.38
C ILE A 44 11.81 5.12 -14.18
N THR A 45 11.09 5.62 -15.17
CA THR A 45 11.48 6.79 -15.95
C THR A 45 10.54 7.96 -15.73
N ALA A 46 11.10 9.15 -15.67
CA ALA A 46 10.38 10.40 -15.51
C ALA A 46 10.63 11.29 -16.73
N TYR A 47 9.56 11.67 -17.42
CA TYR A 47 9.58 12.52 -18.60
C TYR A 47 9.18 13.95 -18.21
N PRO A 48 10.12 14.89 -18.09
CA PRO A 48 9.85 16.24 -17.57
C PRO A 48 8.87 17.03 -18.44
N ASP A 49 8.90 16.83 -19.75
CA ASP A 49 8.05 17.57 -20.68
C ASP A 49 6.56 17.21 -20.52
N GLU A 50 6.28 15.97 -20.12
CA GLU A 50 4.92 15.46 -19.85
C GLU A 50 4.56 15.52 -18.35
N MET A 51 5.55 15.67 -17.47
CA MET A 51 5.44 15.43 -16.02
C MET A 51 4.85 14.06 -15.68
N LEU A 52 5.24 13.04 -16.47
CA LEU A 52 4.73 11.68 -16.36
C LEU A 52 5.81 10.65 -16.02
N LEU A 53 5.41 9.65 -15.23
CA LEU A 53 6.18 8.46 -14.93
C LEU A 53 5.82 7.31 -15.87
N ARG A 54 6.83 6.51 -16.23
CA ARG A 54 6.68 5.23 -16.93
C ARG A 54 7.52 4.15 -16.26
N MET A 55 7.04 2.90 -16.29
CA MET A 55 7.67 1.75 -15.63
C MET A 55 8.19 0.77 -16.67
N GLY A 56 9.46 0.37 -16.54
CA GLY A 56 10.09 -0.57 -17.49
C GLY A 56 10.40 0.02 -18.87
N TRP A 57 10.23 1.33 -19.04
CA TRP A 57 10.59 2.07 -20.25
C TRP A 57 11.80 2.95 -19.93
N GLY A 58 12.67 3.18 -20.90
CA GLY A 58 13.81 4.09 -20.77
C GLY A 58 14.92 3.77 -21.76
N GLY A 59 15.30 4.75 -22.56
CA GLY A 59 16.34 4.65 -23.57
C GLY A 59 17.74 4.84 -22.98
N ASP A 60 18.76 4.47 -23.75
CA ASP A 60 20.18 4.65 -23.37
C ASP A 60 20.60 6.13 -23.28
N THR A 61 19.75 7.03 -23.78
CA THR A 61 19.93 8.49 -23.73
C THR A 61 19.35 9.13 -22.48
N ASP A 62 18.58 8.40 -21.67
CA ASP A 62 17.98 8.93 -20.44
C ASP A 62 19.04 9.02 -19.33
N LYS A 63 19.01 10.11 -18.55
CA LYS A 63 19.98 10.34 -17.47
C LYS A 63 19.67 9.41 -16.29
N GLU A 64 20.59 8.50 -16.01
CA GLU A 64 20.47 7.61 -14.86
C GLU A 64 20.70 8.37 -13.54
N LEU A 65 19.75 8.27 -12.62
CA LEU A 65 19.78 8.83 -11.28
C LEU A 65 19.83 7.71 -10.25
N THR A 66 20.59 7.95 -9.18
CA THR A 66 20.54 7.17 -7.96
C THR A 66 19.46 7.72 -7.02
N LEU A 67 18.96 6.89 -6.10
CA LEU A 67 17.95 7.30 -5.12
C LEU A 67 18.41 8.50 -4.25
N PRO A 68 19.67 8.57 -3.76
CA PRO A 68 20.17 9.77 -3.08
C PRO A 68 20.12 11.04 -3.94
N GLN A 69 20.50 10.96 -5.23
CA GLN A 69 20.41 12.11 -6.13
C GLN A 69 18.97 12.57 -6.34
N LEU A 70 18.00 11.63 -6.36
CA LEU A 70 16.57 11.98 -6.45
C LEU A 70 16.07 12.70 -5.19
N ARG A 71 16.50 12.24 -3.99
CA ARG A 71 16.20 12.95 -2.72
C ARG A 71 16.75 14.37 -2.73
N ASP A 72 17.96 14.56 -3.23
CA ASP A 72 18.57 15.89 -3.35
C ASP A 72 17.75 16.80 -4.28
N LEU A 73 17.26 16.29 -5.41
CA LEU A 73 16.39 17.05 -6.31
C LEU A 73 15.09 17.50 -5.62
N VAL A 74 14.48 16.62 -4.83
CA VAL A 74 13.26 16.94 -4.05
C VAL A 74 13.53 18.07 -3.07
N VAL A 75 14.61 18.00 -2.30
CA VAL A 75 14.99 19.04 -1.33
C VAL A 75 15.21 20.39 -2.02
N LEU A 76 15.97 20.39 -3.12
CA LEU A 76 16.25 21.62 -3.85
C LEU A 76 14.99 22.21 -4.50
N LYS A 77 14.05 21.37 -4.92
CA LYS A 77 12.75 21.79 -5.48
C LYS A 77 11.81 22.33 -4.40
N ARG A 78 11.74 21.69 -3.23
CA ARG A 78 10.94 22.14 -2.08
C ARG A 78 11.40 23.52 -1.61
N ASN A 79 12.71 23.77 -1.71
CA ASN A 79 13.31 25.08 -1.45
C ASN A 79 12.91 25.62 -0.06
N ASP A 80 13.08 24.79 0.98
CA ASP A 80 12.82 25.15 2.38
C ASP A 80 14.12 25.09 3.20
N VAL A 81 14.40 26.15 3.96
CA VAL A 81 15.56 26.24 4.86
C VAL A 81 15.60 25.13 5.90
N LYS A 82 14.44 24.58 6.27
CA LYS A 82 14.32 23.46 7.21
C LYS A 82 15.01 22.20 6.70
N ASP A 83 15.30 22.12 5.41
CA ASP A 83 16.00 20.99 4.80
C ASP A 83 17.50 21.05 4.98
N ALA A 84 18.05 22.16 5.49
CA ALA A 84 19.48 22.30 5.77
C ALA A 84 20.01 21.09 6.56
N ASN A 85 21.09 20.48 6.08
CA ASN A 85 21.77 19.38 6.76
C ASN A 85 23.14 19.78 7.29
N HIS A 86 23.64 20.97 6.93
CA HIS A 86 24.90 21.53 7.40
C HIS A 86 24.75 23.02 7.73
N THR A 87 25.71 23.55 8.47
CA THR A 87 25.94 24.99 8.63
C THR A 87 27.26 25.37 7.96
N TYR A 88 27.31 26.55 7.37
CA TYR A 88 28.54 27.13 6.86
C TYR A 88 29.29 27.86 7.97
N ILE A 89 30.62 27.80 8.00
CA ILE A 89 31.44 28.56 8.95
C ILE A 89 31.13 30.06 8.80
N GLY A 90 30.35 30.59 9.76
CA GLY A 90 29.73 31.92 9.66
C GLY A 90 28.23 31.94 10.01
N GLY A 91 27.61 30.78 10.26
CA GLY A 91 26.24 30.67 10.78
C GLY A 91 25.13 30.57 9.71
N GLY A 92 25.50 30.46 8.43
CA GLY A 92 24.55 30.26 7.34
C GLY A 92 24.07 28.80 7.27
N MET A 93 22.81 28.60 6.90
CA MET A 93 22.25 27.26 6.66
C MET A 93 22.70 26.73 5.30
N ALA A 94 23.09 25.47 5.25
CA ALA A 94 23.64 24.81 4.08
C ALA A 94 22.98 23.45 3.84
N TYR A 95 22.79 23.11 2.56
CA TYR A 95 22.43 21.77 2.12
C TYR A 95 23.59 21.18 1.32
N LYS A 96 24.10 20.04 1.78
CA LYS A 96 25.12 19.24 1.10
C LYS A 96 24.45 18.06 0.41
N THR A 97 24.59 17.95 -0.90
CA THR A 97 24.07 16.84 -1.70
C THR A 97 24.94 15.58 -1.52
N CYS A 98 24.46 14.43 -2.01
CA CYS A 98 25.22 13.18 -2.02
C CYS A 98 26.47 13.24 -2.93
N GLU A 99 26.52 14.20 -3.85
CA GLU A 99 27.66 14.46 -4.75
C GLU A 99 28.64 15.50 -4.17
N ASP A 100 28.58 15.76 -2.87
CA ASP A 100 29.39 16.74 -2.16
C ASP A 100 29.24 18.19 -2.70
N ILE A 101 28.11 18.51 -3.34
CA ILE A 101 27.78 19.86 -3.79
C ILE A 101 27.07 20.60 -2.64
N CYS A 102 27.46 21.85 -2.41
CA CYS A 102 26.91 22.70 -1.37
C CYS A 102 25.98 23.77 -1.97
N TYR A 103 24.80 23.88 -1.35
CA TYR A 103 23.86 24.97 -1.52
C TYR A 103 23.76 25.76 -0.23
N LEU A 104 23.85 27.10 -0.31
CA LEU A 104 23.64 27.97 0.84
C LEU A 104 22.27 28.60 0.77
N TRP A 105 21.61 28.69 1.92
CA TRP A 105 20.33 29.36 2.02
C TRP A 105 20.50 30.88 1.90
N SER A 106 19.79 31.49 0.95
CA SER A 106 19.71 32.94 0.77
C SER A 106 18.30 33.46 1.07
N ARG A 107 18.06 34.76 0.82
CA ARG A 107 16.73 35.35 1.06
C ARG A 107 15.64 34.78 0.16
N THR A 108 16.02 34.19 -0.98
CA THR A 108 15.09 33.73 -2.01
C THR A 108 15.10 32.22 -2.20
N GLY A 109 16.01 31.49 -1.53
CA GLY A 109 16.09 30.03 -1.62
C GLY A 109 17.52 29.49 -1.58
N TRP A 110 17.68 28.24 -1.99
CA TRP A 110 18.96 27.57 -2.14
C TRP A 110 19.79 28.16 -3.29
N GLU A 111 20.99 28.64 -2.99
CA GLU A 111 21.96 29.12 -3.97
C GLU A 111 23.13 28.15 -4.11
N TYR A 112 23.43 27.74 -5.34
CA TYR A 112 24.60 26.91 -5.66
C TYR A 112 25.91 27.62 -5.28
N LYS A 113 26.80 26.94 -4.55
CA LYS A 113 28.14 27.44 -4.20
C LYS A 113 29.30 26.54 -4.67
N GLY A 114 29.01 25.40 -5.29
CA GLY A 114 30.03 24.46 -5.76
C GLY A 114 30.37 23.38 -4.73
N ILE A 115 31.62 22.92 -4.71
CA ILE A 115 32.06 21.82 -3.86
C ILE A 115 31.99 22.23 -2.37
N ALA A 116 31.53 21.32 -1.53
CA ALA A 116 31.42 21.51 -0.09
C ALA A 116 32.78 21.77 0.56
N HIS A 117 32.99 23.00 0.99
CA HIS A 117 34.12 23.40 1.82
C HIS A 117 33.59 24.06 3.09
N ASN A 118 34.21 23.79 4.23
CA ASN A 118 33.92 24.47 5.50
C ASN A 118 32.45 24.34 5.96
N LEU A 119 31.92 23.12 5.92
CA LEU A 119 30.58 22.78 6.42
C LEU A 119 30.66 22.00 7.74
N VAL A 120 29.78 22.33 8.68
CA VAL A 120 29.60 21.61 9.93
C VAL A 120 28.22 20.94 9.90
N PRO A 121 28.13 19.60 10.03
CA PRO A 121 26.85 18.90 10.02
C PRO A 121 25.91 19.42 11.11
N ILE A 122 24.64 19.62 10.76
CA ILE A 122 23.61 19.93 11.75
C ILE A 122 23.19 18.62 12.41
N GLN A 123 23.38 18.50 13.72
CA GLN A 123 22.70 17.47 14.50
C GLN A 123 21.22 17.83 14.59
N LYS A 124 20.41 17.35 13.63
CA LYS A 124 18.97 17.30 13.80
C LYS A 124 18.67 16.18 14.78
N HIS A 125 18.10 16.51 15.93
CA HIS A 125 17.38 15.50 16.71
C HIS A 125 16.31 14.94 15.77
N LEU A 126 16.33 13.62 15.54
CA LEU A 126 15.37 12.97 14.67
C LEU A 126 13.98 13.12 15.30
N GLU A 127 13.21 14.10 14.84
CA GLU A 127 11.78 14.14 15.08
C GLU A 127 11.17 13.06 14.18
N SER A 128 10.79 11.92 14.78
CA SER A 128 10.09 10.87 14.06
C SER A 128 8.69 11.36 13.70
N ALA A 129 8.55 11.84 12.46
CA ALA A 129 7.25 12.13 11.86
C ALA A 129 6.50 10.82 11.64
N THR A 130 5.48 10.54 12.47
CA THR A 130 4.46 9.54 12.14
C THR A 130 3.31 10.28 11.46
N GLY A 131 3.24 10.19 10.13
CA GLY A 131 2.09 10.70 9.38
C GLY A 131 0.86 9.83 9.64
N ARG A 132 -0.26 10.45 10.02
CA ARG A 132 -1.59 9.84 9.91
C ARG A 132 -2.42 10.66 8.93
N PHE A 133 -3.17 9.96 8.09
CA PHE A 133 -4.16 10.52 7.16
C PHE A 133 -5.47 10.79 7.92
N ASP A 134 -6.17 11.87 7.58
CA ASP A 134 -7.60 11.99 7.83
C ASP A 134 -8.40 11.63 6.56
N GLU A 135 -9.69 11.37 6.75
CA GLU A 135 -10.67 10.91 5.77
C GLU A 135 -10.91 11.84 4.57
N ASN A 136 -10.32 13.05 4.57
CA ASN A 136 -10.45 14.02 3.49
C ASN A 136 -9.14 14.31 2.73
N GLY A 137 -8.03 13.66 3.10
CA GLY A 137 -6.76 13.79 2.38
C GLY A 137 -6.05 15.14 2.59
N GLU A 138 -6.36 15.89 3.66
CA GLU A 138 -5.59 17.08 4.04
C GLU A 138 -4.49 16.75 5.07
N HIS A 139 -3.32 17.35 4.89
CA HIS A 139 -2.17 17.13 5.76
C HIS A 139 -2.29 17.93 7.06
N HIS A 140 -2.46 17.25 8.19
CA HIS A 140 -2.31 17.85 9.53
C HIS A 140 -1.13 17.23 10.29
N LEU A 141 0.01 17.94 10.29
CA LEU A 141 1.17 17.60 11.12
C LEU A 141 0.87 17.96 12.58
N THR A 142 0.80 16.96 13.47
CA THR A 142 0.79 17.19 14.92
C THR A 142 2.09 16.70 15.54
N PHE A 143 2.77 17.58 16.27
CA PHE A 143 4.04 17.32 16.94
C PHE A 143 3.77 16.93 18.39
N SER A 144 4.23 15.74 18.82
CA SER A 144 4.22 15.36 20.23
C SER A 144 5.65 15.21 20.75
N LYS A 145 5.92 15.76 21.94
CA LYS A 145 7.23 15.68 22.61
C LYS A 145 7.40 14.30 23.27
N GLY A 146 8.35 13.49 22.79
CA GLY A 146 8.86 12.30 23.49
C GLY A 146 10.31 12.06 23.04
N ALA A 147 11.29 12.13 23.94
CA ALA A 147 11.80 11.06 24.82
C ALA A 147 12.93 10.26 24.13
N GLU A 148 14.09 10.24 24.79
CA GLU A 148 15.38 9.75 24.29
C GLU A 148 15.33 8.33 23.70
N GLU A 149 15.74 8.19 22.44
CA GLU A 149 15.85 6.91 21.75
C GLU A 149 17.26 6.32 21.98
N LYS A 150 17.31 5.17 22.65
CA LYS A 150 18.51 4.33 22.77
C LYS A 150 18.67 3.50 21.48
N ASP A 151 19.93 3.42 21.06
CA ASP A 151 20.53 2.59 20.00
C ASP A 151 19.71 1.34 19.57
N PRO A 152 19.33 1.17 18.28
CA PRO A 152 18.46 0.07 17.81
C PRO A 152 19.08 -1.34 17.83
N ALA A 153 20.28 -1.54 18.39
CA ALA A 153 21.04 -2.78 18.23
C ALA A 153 20.97 -3.76 19.42
N LEU A 154 20.15 -3.51 20.45
CA LEU A 154 20.02 -4.42 21.59
C LEU A 154 18.55 -4.54 22.03
N ILE A 155 17.74 -5.26 21.24
CA ILE A 155 16.53 -5.86 21.81
C ILE A 155 17.01 -6.98 22.75
N SER A 156 16.73 -6.82 24.03
CA SER A 156 17.05 -7.85 25.01
C SER A 156 16.34 -9.15 24.64
N GLY A 157 16.85 -10.32 25.06
CA GLY A 157 16.25 -11.61 24.71
C GLY A 157 14.75 -11.72 25.03
N ALA A 158 14.25 -10.94 26.00
CA ALA A 158 12.83 -10.87 26.36
C ALA A 158 11.98 -10.07 25.35
N ASP A 159 12.54 -9.03 24.74
CA ASP A 159 11.85 -8.19 23.76
C ASP A 159 11.74 -8.90 22.40
N ALA A 160 12.75 -9.70 22.03
CA ALA A 160 12.70 -10.54 20.84
C ALA A 160 11.61 -11.64 20.95
N GLU A 161 11.42 -12.20 22.14
CA GLU A 161 10.34 -13.17 22.42
C GLU A 161 8.96 -12.52 22.38
N LEU A 162 8.83 -11.28 22.88
CA LEU A 162 7.60 -10.48 22.78
C LEU A 162 7.26 -10.14 21.32
N VAL A 163 8.26 -9.79 20.51
CA VAL A 163 8.09 -9.50 19.08
C VAL A 163 7.70 -10.77 18.30
N GLU A 164 8.32 -11.92 18.60
CA GLU A 164 7.95 -13.21 18.02
C GLU A 164 6.55 -13.68 18.44
N GLN A 165 6.15 -13.44 19.70
CA GLN A 165 4.77 -13.68 20.15
C GLN A 165 3.81 -12.74 19.43
N ALA A 166 4.09 -11.43 19.36
CA ALA A 166 3.26 -10.44 18.68
C ALA A 166 3.06 -10.76 17.18
N LYS A 167 4.11 -11.23 16.49
CA LYS A 167 4.02 -11.68 15.08
C LYS A 167 3.08 -12.87 14.87
N LYS A 168 2.86 -13.72 15.88
CA LYS A 168 1.87 -14.82 15.81
C LYS A 168 0.43 -14.31 15.90
N PHE A 169 0.22 -13.09 16.38
CA PHE A 169 -1.10 -12.49 16.55
C PHE A 169 -1.46 -11.50 15.44
N ILE A 170 -0.53 -11.03 14.61
CA ILE A 170 -0.83 -10.10 13.50
C ILE A 170 -1.19 -10.93 12.25
N THR A 171 -2.48 -11.06 11.95
CA THR A 171 -2.96 -11.57 10.65
C THR A 171 -3.38 -10.42 9.73
N SER A 172 -3.57 -10.69 8.44
CA SER A 172 -4.05 -9.70 7.44
C SER A 172 -5.45 -9.13 7.74
N ASP A 173 -6.13 -9.69 8.73
CA ASP A 173 -7.55 -9.48 8.99
C ASP A 173 -7.77 -8.51 10.16
N HIS A 174 -6.69 -7.89 10.62
CA HIS A 174 -6.66 -6.97 11.76
C HIS A 174 -6.96 -5.54 11.31
N LEU A 175 -7.95 -4.93 11.96
CA LEU A 175 -8.34 -3.54 11.78
C LEU A 175 -7.52 -2.63 12.69
N ASN A 176 -7.25 -1.41 12.21
CA ASN A 176 -6.78 -0.35 13.09
C ASN A 176 -7.96 0.20 13.93
N ARG A 177 -7.66 0.96 15.00
CA ARG A 177 -8.69 1.45 15.93
C ARG A 177 -9.75 2.37 15.29
N PHE A 178 -9.40 3.10 14.24
CA PHE A 178 -10.32 4.02 13.57
C PHE A 178 -11.27 3.24 12.67
N GLU A 179 -10.75 2.30 11.87
CA GLU A 179 -11.56 1.37 11.07
C GLU A 179 -12.48 0.51 11.95
N ALA A 180 -11.99 0.09 13.12
CA ALA A 180 -12.79 -0.65 14.10
C ALA A 180 -13.91 0.20 14.72
N ALA A 181 -13.67 1.50 14.96
CA ALA A 181 -14.67 2.41 15.49
C ALA A 181 -15.75 2.73 14.44
N GLU A 182 -15.34 2.97 13.18
CA GLU A 182 -16.24 3.18 12.05
C GLU A 182 -17.14 1.96 11.81
N ALA A 183 -16.54 0.77 11.70
CA ALA A 183 -17.30 -0.48 11.54
C ALA A 183 -18.29 -0.70 12.69
N HIS A 184 -17.92 -0.37 13.93
CA HIS A 184 -18.82 -0.47 15.08
C HIS A 184 -19.99 0.54 15.00
N LEU A 185 -19.74 1.78 14.55
CA LEU A 185 -20.77 2.80 14.34
C LEU A 185 -21.75 2.42 13.21
N GLU A 186 -21.26 1.74 12.18
CA GLU A 186 -22.07 1.21 11.08
C GLU A 186 -22.87 -0.05 11.48
N GLY A 187 -22.68 -0.55 12.70
CA GLY A 187 -23.39 -1.72 13.22
C GLY A 187 -22.75 -3.07 12.86
N HIS A 188 -21.52 -3.07 12.32
CA HIS A 188 -20.78 -4.30 12.11
C HIS A 188 -20.28 -4.86 13.47
N PRO A 189 -20.36 -6.20 13.67
CA PRO A 189 -19.86 -6.81 14.90
C PRO A 189 -18.32 -6.81 14.90
N VAL A 190 -17.74 -5.95 15.73
CA VAL A 190 -16.29 -5.83 15.90
C VAL A 190 -15.85 -6.55 17.19
N GLN A 191 -14.70 -7.22 17.12
CA GLN A 191 -14.04 -7.85 18.26
C GLN A 191 -12.69 -7.23 18.53
N PHE A 192 -12.27 -7.18 19.78
CA PHE A 192 -10.91 -6.81 20.17
C PHE A 192 -10.21 -7.97 20.89
N MET A 193 -8.88 -8.03 20.73
CA MET A 193 -8.04 -9.06 21.32
C MET A 193 -7.61 -8.66 22.75
N LEU A 194 -7.79 -9.58 23.68
CA LEU A 194 -7.25 -9.51 25.03
C LEU A 194 -5.77 -9.92 25.07
N ALA A 195 -5.06 -9.54 26.13
CA ALA A 195 -3.65 -9.90 26.35
C ALA A 195 -3.40 -11.43 26.39
N ASN A 196 -4.43 -12.25 26.62
CA ASN A 196 -4.35 -13.71 26.59
C ASN A 196 -4.56 -14.30 25.17
N GLY A 197 -4.81 -13.46 24.16
CA GLY A 197 -5.06 -13.86 22.78
C GLY A 197 -6.54 -14.13 22.43
N ASP A 198 -7.45 -14.04 23.40
CA ASP A 198 -8.89 -14.24 23.15
C ASP A 198 -9.54 -13.00 22.54
N PHE A 199 -10.58 -13.20 21.72
CA PHE A 199 -11.35 -12.11 21.14
C PHE A 199 -12.69 -11.93 21.85
N ILE A 200 -12.99 -10.68 22.24
CA ILE A 200 -14.24 -10.31 22.89
C ILE A 200 -15.02 -9.33 22.02
N ASP A 201 -16.35 -9.49 22.00
CA ASP A 201 -17.27 -8.61 21.27
C ASP A 201 -17.28 -7.19 21.89
N ILE A 202 -17.18 -6.17 21.04
CA ILE A 202 -17.38 -4.78 21.45
C ILE A 202 -18.88 -4.53 21.53
N THR A 203 -19.38 -4.47 22.76
CA THR A 203 -20.75 -4.05 23.08
C THR A 203 -20.80 -2.57 23.42
N SER A 204 -21.99 -1.94 23.36
CA SER A 204 -22.21 -0.53 23.74
C SER A 204 -21.68 -0.17 25.13
N ASP A 205 -21.55 -1.18 26.00
CA ASP A 205 -21.21 -1.04 27.42
C ASP A 205 -19.70 -1.13 27.63
N THR A 206 -18.97 -1.61 26.61
CA THR A 206 -17.50 -1.55 26.53
C THR A 206 -17.11 -0.12 26.19
N THR A 207 -16.63 0.60 27.19
CA THR A 207 -16.27 2.02 27.13
C THR A 207 -15.48 2.36 25.86
N LEU A 208 -15.96 3.37 25.12
CA LEU A 208 -15.31 4.04 23.97
C LEU A 208 -13.80 4.27 24.14
N GLY A 209 -13.32 4.31 25.39
CA GLY A 209 -11.91 4.32 25.78
C GLY A 209 -11.02 3.25 25.11
N ILE A 210 -11.58 2.12 24.66
CA ILE A 210 -10.82 1.12 23.89
C ILE A 210 -10.34 1.65 22.53
N PHE A 211 -11.04 2.62 21.96
CA PHE A 211 -10.68 3.31 20.72
C PHE A 211 -9.89 4.60 20.98
N GLU A 212 -10.07 5.24 22.14
CA GLU A 212 -9.50 6.57 22.44
C GLU A 212 -8.00 6.53 22.72
N LYS A 213 -7.49 5.48 23.38
CA LYS A 213 -6.06 5.38 23.74
C LYS A 213 -5.34 4.40 22.83
N ASP A 214 -4.08 4.74 22.52
CA ASP A 214 -3.14 3.82 21.86
C ASP A 214 -2.69 2.74 22.86
N GLY A 215 -3.62 1.85 23.21
CA GLY A 215 -3.47 0.83 24.26
C GLY A 215 -2.89 -0.49 23.76
N GLY A 216 -2.46 -0.57 22.50
CA GLY A 216 -1.96 -1.81 21.89
C GLY A 216 -3.04 -2.85 21.61
N TYR A 217 -4.32 -2.46 21.55
CA TYR A 217 -5.42 -3.36 21.22
C TYR A 217 -5.40 -3.71 19.73
N SER A 218 -5.63 -4.99 19.43
CA SER A 218 -5.85 -5.48 18.06
C SER A 218 -7.34 -5.72 17.83
N PHE A 219 -7.87 -5.31 16.69
CA PHE A 219 -9.28 -5.42 16.34
C PHE A 219 -9.47 -6.31 15.13
N ARG A 220 -10.64 -6.92 14.99
CA ARG A 220 -11.07 -7.61 13.76
C ARG A 220 -12.59 -7.56 13.61
N LEU A 221 -13.07 -7.69 12.38
CA LEU A 221 -14.49 -8.04 12.16
C LEU A 221 -14.75 -9.45 12.68
N LYS A 222 -15.89 -9.67 13.33
CA LYS A 222 -16.30 -11.00 13.76
C LYS A 222 -16.44 -11.89 12.52
N PRO A 223 -15.66 -12.98 12.39
CA PRO A 223 -15.78 -13.87 11.25
C PRO A 223 -17.19 -14.46 11.21
N GLN A 224 -18.01 -14.04 10.23
CA GLN A 224 -19.32 -14.64 10.03
C GLN A 224 -19.12 -16.01 9.38
N THR A 225 -19.31 -17.07 10.17
CA THR A 225 -19.40 -18.42 9.63
C THR A 225 -20.85 -18.67 9.25
N ILE A 226 -21.22 -18.40 7.99
CA ILE A 226 -22.54 -18.74 7.47
C ILE A 226 -22.52 -20.23 7.12
N LYS A 227 -23.29 -21.04 7.85
CA LYS A 227 -23.58 -22.42 7.44
C LYS A 227 -24.56 -22.37 6.25
N LEU A 228 -24.08 -22.73 5.07
CA LEU A 228 -24.86 -22.77 3.83
C LEU A 228 -25.16 -24.23 3.46
N GLU A 229 -26.43 -24.60 3.52
CA GLU A 229 -26.94 -25.84 2.94
C GLU A 229 -27.51 -25.51 1.55
N LEU A 230 -26.79 -25.91 0.50
CA LEU A 230 -27.13 -25.62 -0.89
C LEU A 230 -27.38 -26.92 -1.64
N GLU A 231 -28.57 -27.07 -2.20
CA GLU A 231 -28.86 -28.13 -3.17
C GLU A 231 -28.44 -27.67 -4.57
N LEU A 232 -27.22 -28.04 -4.97
CA LEU A 232 -26.72 -27.81 -6.32
C LEU A 232 -26.93 -29.04 -7.20
N PRO A 233 -27.37 -28.87 -8.46
CA PRO A 233 -27.40 -29.97 -9.42
C PRO A 233 -26.00 -30.57 -9.58
N LYS A 234 -25.90 -31.90 -9.60
CA LYS A 234 -24.62 -32.59 -9.74
C LYS A 234 -23.98 -32.27 -11.10
N PRO A 235 -22.80 -31.62 -11.14
CA PRO A 235 -22.09 -31.40 -12.39
C PRO A 235 -21.69 -32.73 -13.06
N PHE A 236 -21.47 -32.71 -14.36
CA PHE A 236 -20.95 -33.86 -15.10
C PHE A 236 -19.67 -33.49 -15.86
N GLU A 237 -18.91 -34.51 -16.26
CA GLU A 237 -17.77 -34.35 -17.16
C GLU A 237 -18.25 -34.48 -18.61
N PRO A 238 -18.26 -33.40 -19.41
CA PRO A 238 -18.68 -33.46 -20.81
C PRO A 238 -17.65 -34.21 -21.66
N LYS A 239 -18.14 -34.94 -22.66
CA LYS A 239 -17.32 -35.66 -23.64
C LYS A 239 -17.28 -34.90 -24.96
N LEU A 240 -16.32 -35.24 -25.82
CA LEU A 240 -16.17 -34.61 -27.13
C LEU A 240 -17.49 -34.68 -27.93
N GLY A 241 -18.05 -33.52 -28.25
CA GLY A 241 -19.34 -33.38 -28.94
C GLY A 241 -20.56 -33.21 -28.03
N ASP A 242 -20.41 -33.28 -26.71
CA ASP A 242 -21.52 -33.04 -25.78
C ASP A 242 -21.85 -31.55 -25.70
N LEU A 243 -23.14 -31.22 -25.80
CA LEU A 243 -23.65 -29.90 -25.43
C LEU A 243 -23.67 -29.78 -23.91
N TYR A 244 -23.07 -28.73 -23.37
CA TYR A 244 -23.08 -28.46 -21.94
C TYR A 244 -23.32 -26.98 -21.65
N TRP A 245 -23.84 -26.72 -20.45
CA TRP A 245 -24.08 -25.39 -19.90
C TRP A 245 -23.08 -25.11 -18.78
N PHE A 246 -22.62 -23.87 -18.65
CA PHE A 246 -21.65 -23.46 -17.65
C PHE A 246 -21.94 -22.05 -17.13
N ILE A 247 -21.41 -21.74 -15.94
CA ILE A 247 -21.55 -20.42 -15.33
C ILE A 247 -20.60 -19.45 -16.03
N SER A 248 -21.13 -18.33 -16.53
CA SER A 248 -20.38 -17.38 -17.36
C SER A 248 -20.58 -15.94 -16.89
N PRO A 249 -19.50 -15.16 -16.71
CA PRO A 249 -19.60 -13.74 -16.36
C PRO A 249 -19.92 -12.85 -17.57
N PHE A 250 -19.88 -13.40 -18.79
CA PHE A 250 -20.00 -12.61 -20.03
C PHE A 250 -21.44 -12.22 -20.38
N TYR A 251 -22.43 -12.87 -19.75
CA TYR A 251 -23.85 -12.64 -20.03
C TYR A 251 -24.62 -12.26 -18.76
N SER A 252 -25.63 -11.40 -18.91
CA SER A 252 -26.51 -10.97 -17.81
C SER A 252 -27.32 -12.12 -17.20
N THR A 253 -27.51 -13.21 -17.93
CA THR A 253 -28.11 -14.47 -17.45
C THR A 253 -27.26 -15.15 -16.38
N GLY A 254 -25.93 -14.94 -16.40
CA GLY A 254 -24.96 -15.59 -15.51
C GLY A 254 -24.52 -16.98 -15.95
N TYR A 255 -24.95 -17.43 -17.13
CA TYR A 255 -24.62 -18.73 -17.70
C TYR A 255 -24.59 -18.69 -19.22
N ASP A 256 -23.91 -19.67 -19.81
CA ASP A 256 -23.79 -19.86 -21.26
C ASP A 256 -23.71 -21.36 -21.60
N HIS A 257 -23.70 -21.70 -22.89
CA HIS A 257 -23.57 -23.07 -23.39
C HIS A 257 -22.60 -23.17 -24.57
N CYS A 258 -21.91 -24.30 -24.67
CA CYS A 258 -21.17 -24.65 -25.87
C CYS A 258 -21.08 -26.16 -26.04
N THR A 259 -20.61 -26.57 -27.22
CA THR A 259 -20.30 -27.98 -27.50
C THR A 259 -18.87 -28.24 -27.09
N PHE A 260 -18.63 -29.30 -26.30
CA PHE A 260 -17.31 -29.64 -25.81
C PHE A 260 -16.41 -30.12 -26.96
N THR A 261 -15.34 -29.37 -27.23
CA THR A 261 -14.31 -29.64 -28.24
C THR A 261 -12.99 -30.11 -27.62
N ASN A 262 -12.91 -30.15 -26.29
CA ASN A 262 -11.71 -30.44 -25.48
C ASN A 262 -10.55 -29.46 -25.75
N ASP A 263 -10.87 -28.20 -26.00
CA ASP A 263 -9.90 -27.14 -26.19
C ASP A 263 -9.51 -26.44 -24.86
N SER A 264 -8.70 -25.39 -24.95
CA SER A 264 -8.32 -24.59 -23.78
C SER A 264 -9.48 -23.79 -23.18
N ALA A 265 -10.48 -23.41 -23.98
CA ALA A 265 -11.64 -22.66 -23.51
C ALA A 265 -12.57 -23.56 -22.68
N ASP A 266 -12.77 -24.80 -23.11
CA ASP A 266 -13.54 -25.79 -22.36
C ASP A 266 -12.98 -26.01 -20.95
N LYS A 267 -11.64 -26.02 -20.80
CA LYS A 267 -10.99 -26.11 -19.48
C LYS A 267 -11.34 -24.96 -18.55
N LEU A 268 -11.56 -23.75 -19.11
CA LEU A 268 -12.00 -22.58 -18.35
C LEU A 268 -13.50 -22.68 -18.02
N HIS A 269 -14.31 -23.14 -18.97
CA HIS A 269 -15.76 -23.23 -18.80
C HIS A 269 -16.18 -24.28 -17.76
N VAL A 270 -15.54 -25.45 -17.73
CA VAL A 270 -15.90 -26.54 -16.80
C VAL A 270 -15.37 -26.35 -15.37
N GLN A 271 -14.58 -25.29 -15.11
CA GLN A 271 -13.93 -25.06 -13.82
C GLN A 271 -14.91 -24.99 -12.63
N TYR A 272 -16.13 -24.49 -12.87
CA TYR A 272 -17.19 -24.36 -11.87
C TYR A 272 -18.31 -25.39 -12.06
N GLY A 273 -18.05 -26.43 -12.86
CA GLY A 273 -19.00 -27.49 -13.19
C GLY A 273 -19.69 -27.25 -14.53
N ALA A 274 -19.90 -28.35 -15.26
CA ALA A 274 -20.74 -28.39 -16.45
C ALA A 274 -22.10 -29.00 -16.11
N TYR A 275 -23.16 -28.44 -16.69
CA TYR A 275 -24.55 -28.81 -16.46
C TYR A 275 -25.19 -29.34 -17.74
N ARG A 276 -26.01 -30.38 -17.61
CA ARG A 276 -26.61 -31.06 -18.77
C ARG A 276 -27.75 -30.26 -19.41
N SER A 277 -28.35 -29.35 -18.66
CA SER A 277 -29.51 -28.57 -19.08
C SER A 277 -29.42 -27.12 -18.63
N GLU A 278 -30.15 -26.24 -19.32
CA GLU A 278 -30.30 -24.83 -18.95
C GLU A 278 -30.91 -24.68 -17.54
N ASP A 279 -31.89 -25.52 -17.20
CA ASP A 279 -32.55 -25.50 -15.89
C ASP A 279 -31.58 -25.81 -14.74
N ASP A 280 -30.62 -26.72 -14.96
CA ASP A 280 -29.63 -27.07 -13.95
C ASP A 280 -28.65 -25.93 -13.70
N VAL A 281 -28.12 -25.30 -14.76
CA VAL A 281 -27.21 -24.16 -14.58
C VAL A 281 -27.94 -22.96 -13.98
N LYS A 282 -29.22 -22.76 -14.34
CA LYS A 282 -30.05 -21.70 -13.77
C LYS A 282 -30.25 -21.88 -12.25
N LYS A 283 -30.54 -23.10 -11.79
CA LYS A 283 -30.62 -23.41 -10.34
C LYS A 283 -29.29 -23.08 -9.63
N ALA A 284 -28.16 -23.43 -10.23
CA ALA A 284 -26.85 -23.12 -9.66
C ALA A 284 -26.62 -21.61 -9.57
N VAL A 285 -26.91 -20.85 -10.63
CA VAL A 285 -26.79 -19.39 -10.65
C VAL A 285 -27.72 -18.72 -9.64
N ASP A 286 -28.97 -19.19 -9.50
CA ASP A 286 -29.93 -18.62 -8.56
C ASP A 286 -29.50 -18.85 -7.10
N GLN A 287 -28.90 -20.01 -6.80
CA GLN A 287 -28.30 -20.26 -5.49
C GLN A 287 -27.10 -19.32 -5.22
N LEU A 288 -26.22 -19.13 -6.21
CA LEU A 288 -25.11 -18.17 -6.10
C LEU A 288 -25.59 -16.73 -5.89
N ARG A 289 -26.68 -16.33 -6.55
CA ARG A 289 -27.31 -15.01 -6.36
C ARG A 289 -27.86 -14.82 -4.95
N LYS A 290 -28.45 -15.87 -4.35
CA LYS A 290 -28.92 -15.82 -2.96
C LYS A 290 -27.78 -15.57 -1.97
N ILE A 291 -26.62 -16.17 -2.20
CA ILE A 291 -25.43 -15.95 -1.37
C ILE A 291 -24.97 -14.49 -1.45
N ARG A 292 -24.93 -13.91 -2.67
CA ARG A 292 -24.55 -12.50 -2.85
C ARG A 292 -25.49 -11.51 -2.14
N GLY A 293 -26.78 -11.81 -2.04
CA GLY A 293 -27.77 -10.94 -1.40
C GLY A 293 -27.97 -11.17 0.10
N ALA A 294 -27.26 -12.13 0.70
CA ALA A 294 -27.43 -12.52 2.11
C ALA A 294 -26.44 -11.84 3.07
N SER A 295 -25.60 -10.92 2.56
CA SER A 295 -24.61 -10.13 3.32
C SER A 295 -25.20 -8.83 3.82
#